data_AF-A0A959XIK8-F1
#
_entry.id   AF-A0A959XIK8-F1
#
_cell.length_a   1.000
_cell.length_b   1.000
_cell.length_c   1.000
_cell.angle_alpha   90.00
_cell.angle_beta   90.00
_cell.angle_gamma   90.00
#
_symmetry.space_group_name_H-M   'P 1'
#
loop_
_entity.id
_entity.type
_entity.pdbx_description
1 polymer ?
#
loop_
_entity_poly.entity_id
_entity_poly.type
_entity_poly.pdbx_seq_one_letter_code
_entity_poly.pdbx_strand_id
1 'polypeptide(L)'
;MTASTTDRAALVSAIAAAHAAERGPLLPVLHDVMAELGHIAREDVETVAAALNLSVAEVHGVVSFYRDFRTEPPAAHTVALCRGEACQAVGAQALYDATCARAGSLGDDVEVEEVFCLGNCALGPSGTVDGRLHGRLSADRLDALTRDWR
;
A
#
# COMPACT_ATOMS: atom_id res chain seq x y z
N MET A 1 -9.92 -8.13 -14.36
CA MET A 1 -11.14 -8.96 -14.27
C MET A 1 -11.95 -8.45 -13.09
N THR A 2 -12.99 -7.64 -13.34
CA THR A 2 -13.88 -7.15 -12.28
C THR A 2 -14.76 -8.30 -11.81
N ALA A 3 -14.53 -8.78 -10.60
CA ALA A 3 -15.47 -9.68 -9.92
C ALA A 3 -16.86 -8.99 -9.87
N SER A 4 -17.92 -9.76 -10.07
CA SER A 4 -19.29 -9.30 -9.83
C SER A 4 -19.39 -8.75 -8.40
N THR A 5 -20.10 -7.64 -8.18
CA THR A 5 -20.30 -7.04 -6.84
C THR A 5 -20.79 -8.06 -5.81
N THR A 6 -21.57 -9.06 -6.23
CA THR A 6 -22.04 -10.16 -5.37
C THR A 6 -20.92 -11.11 -4.94
N ASP A 7 -19.93 -11.35 -5.80
CA ASP A 7 -18.79 -12.21 -5.52
C ASP A 7 -17.82 -11.54 -4.53
N ARG A 8 -17.61 -10.22 -4.70
CA ARG A 8 -16.81 -9.41 -3.79
C ARG A 8 -17.36 -9.40 -2.36
N ALA A 9 -18.66 -9.10 -2.20
CA ALA A 9 -19.28 -9.07 -0.89
C ALA A 9 -19.26 -10.46 -0.19
N ALA A 10 -19.44 -11.54 -0.94
CA ALA A 10 -19.35 -12.91 -0.41
C ALA A 10 -17.93 -13.23 0.09
N LEU A 11 -16.90 -12.84 -0.67
CA LEU A 11 -15.51 -13.02 -0.26
C LEU A 11 -15.19 -12.23 1.02
N VAL A 12 -15.56 -10.95 1.09
CA VAL A 12 -15.31 -10.11 2.28
C VAL A 12 -16.03 -10.68 3.51
N SER A 13 -17.25 -11.18 3.35
CA SER A 13 -17.99 -11.84 4.43
C SER A 13 -17.29 -13.13 4.91
N ALA A 14 -16.74 -13.92 3.98
CA ALA A 14 -15.97 -15.11 4.31
C ALA A 14 -14.67 -14.78 5.08
N ILE A 15 -13.95 -13.73 4.66
CA ILE A 15 -12.77 -13.23 5.38
C ILE A 15 -13.17 -12.82 6.81
N ALA A 16 -14.21 -11.99 6.96
CA ALA A 16 -14.68 -11.56 8.28
C ALA A 16 -15.08 -12.74 9.18
N ALA A 17 -15.71 -13.77 8.62
CA ALA A 17 -16.08 -14.97 9.36
C ALA A 17 -14.86 -15.79 9.83
N ALA A 18 -13.76 -15.81 9.05
CA ALA A 18 -12.53 -16.50 9.44
C ALA A 18 -11.89 -15.93 10.71
N HIS A 19 -12.05 -14.62 10.95
CA HIS A 19 -11.53 -13.94 12.14
C HIS A 19 -12.54 -13.82 13.30
N ALA A 20 -13.71 -14.45 13.22
CA ALA A 20 -14.79 -14.27 14.20
C ALA A 20 -14.42 -14.63 15.65
N ALA A 21 -13.41 -15.49 15.85
CA ALA A 21 -12.94 -15.89 17.18
C ALA A 21 -11.88 -14.93 17.77
N GLU A 22 -11.38 -13.97 17.00
CA GLU A 22 -10.31 -13.07 17.41
C GLU A 22 -10.83 -11.91 18.26
N ARG A 23 -10.00 -11.45 19.21
CA ARG A 23 -10.30 -10.22 19.96
C ARG A 23 -9.85 -9.02 19.12
N GLY A 24 -10.82 -8.24 18.64
CA GLY A 24 -10.57 -7.08 17.78
C GLY A 24 -10.24 -7.47 16.33
N PRO A 25 -11.16 -8.15 15.62
CA PRO A 25 -10.89 -8.74 14.30
C PRO A 25 -10.77 -7.72 13.16
N LEU A 26 -11.13 -6.45 13.39
CA LEU A 26 -11.24 -5.45 12.32
C LEU A 26 -9.93 -5.26 11.53
N LEU A 27 -8.79 -5.08 12.21
CA LEU A 27 -7.51 -4.87 11.51
C LEU A 27 -7.06 -6.11 10.71
N PRO A 28 -7.06 -7.33 11.29
CA PRO A 28 -6.80 -8.56 10.54
C PRO A 28 -7.70 -8.71 9.30
N VAL A 29 -9.01 -8.49 9.47
CA VAL A 29 -9.98 -8.56 8.36
C VAL A 29 -9.63 -7.58 7.25
N LEU A 30 -9.32 -6.32 7.57
CA LEU A 30 -8.97 -5.32 6.57
C LEU A 30 -7.64 -5.64 5.86
N HIS A 31 -6.65 -6.23 6.55
CA HIS A 31 -5.42 -6.69 5.91
C HIS A 31 -5.67 -7.83 4.94
N ASP A 32 -6.50 -8.80 5.29
CA ASP A 32 -6.84 -9.93 4.41
C ASP A 32 -7.69 -9.47 3.22
N VAL A 33 -8.61 -8.52 3.43
CA VAL A 33 -9.34 -7.85 2.33
C VAL A 33 -8.36 -7.15 1.38
N MET A 34 -7.38 -6.41 1.90
CA MET A 34 -6.33 -5.79 1.07
C MET A 34 -5.48 -6.82 0.32
N ALA A 35 -5.11 -7.93 0.96
CA ALA A 35 -4.29 -8.98 0.35
C ALA A 35 -5.01 -9.66 -0.81
N GLU A 36 -6.32 -9.91 -0.67
CA GLU A 36 -7.13 -10.60 -1.68
C GLU A 36 -7.64 -9.66 -2.80
N LEU A 37 -7.96 -8.40 -2.47
CA LEU A 37 -8.66 -7.48 -3.37
C LEU A 37 -7.84 -6.24 -3.77
N GLY A 38 -6.66 -6.03 -3.17
CA GLY A 38 -5.73 -4.94 -3.43
C GLY A 38 -6.16 -3.56 -2.91
N HIS A 39 -7.44 -3.36 -2.63
CA HIS A 39 -8.02 -2.12 -2.09
C HIS A 39 -9.36 -2.42 -1.41
N ILE A 40 -9.79 -1.51 -0.53
CA ILE A 40 -11.04 -1.57 0.23
C ILE A 40 -12.05 -0.61 -0.42
N ALA A 41 -12.98 -1.17 -1.18
CA ALA A 41 -14.08 -0.45 -1.78
C ALA A 41 -15.14 -0.10 -0.73
N ARG A 42 -16.05 0.82 -1.07
CA ARG A 42 -17.09 1.28 -0.15
C ARG A 42 -17.99 0.14 0.32
N GLU A 43 -18.37 -0.76 -0.58
CA GLU A 43 -19.19 -1.93 -0.28
C GLU A 43 -18.51 -2.90 0.70
N ASP A 44 -17.18 -2.95 0.74
CA ASP A 44 -16.44 -3.80 1.67
C ASP A 44 -16.56 -3.25 3.09
N VAL A 45 -16.49 -1.92 3.24
CA VAL A 45 -16.69 -1.24 4.53
C VAL A 45 -18.07 -1.59 5.10
N GLU A 46 -19.11 -1.54 4.28
CA GLU A 46 -20.48 -1.89 4.67
C GLU A 46 -20.60 -3.38 5.04
N THR A 47 -19.94 -4.26 4.28
CA THR A 47 -19.94 -5.71 4.52
C THR A 47 -19.20 -6.06 5.82
N VAL A 48 -18.02 -5.48 6.06
CA VAL A 48 -17.23 -5.70 7.28
C VAL A 48 -17.97 -5.15 8.50
N ALA A 49 -18.58 -3.98 8.40
CA ALA A 49 -19.37 -3.39 9.47
C ALA A 49 -20.52 -4.31 9.90
N ALA A 50 -21.27 -4.85 8.93
CA ALA A 50 -22.33 -5.81 9.19
C ALA A 50 -21.81 -7.11 9.81
N ALA A 51 -20.72 -7.68 9.27
CA ALA A 51 -20.17 -8.96 9.72
C ALA A 51 -19.60 -8.89 11.15
N LEU A 52 -18.98 -7.76 11.52
CA LEU A 52 -18.35 -7.58 12.83
C LEU A 52 -19.27 -6.89 13.86
N ASN A 53 -20.53 -6.60 13.49
CA ASN A 53 -21.48 -5.84 14.31
C ASN A 53 -20.90 -4.49 14.77
N LEU A 54 -20.32 -3.74 13.83
CA LEU A 54 -19.78 -2.40 14.00
C LEU A 54 -20.58 -1.40 13.16
N SER A 55 -20.47 -0.11 13.46
CA SER A 55 -20.97 0.93 12.57
C SER A 55 -20.06 1.11 11.35
N VAL A 56 -20.64 1.52 10.22
CA VAL A 56 -19.89 1.94 9.03
C VAL A 56 -18.88 3.04 9.36
N ALA A 57 -19.22 3.94 10.29
CA ALA A 57 -18.34 5.02 10.72
C ALA A 57 -17.09 4.52 11.46
N GLU A 58 -17.20 3.47 12.28
CA GLU A 58 -16.06 2.86 12.96
C GLU A 58 -15.09 2.21 11.96
N VAL A 59 -15.63 1.42 11.02
CA VAL A 59 -14.82 0.77 9.98
C VAL A 59 -14.17 1.81 9.08
N HIS A 60 -14.95 2.77 8.58
CA HIS A 60 -14.44 3.87 7.77
C HIS A 60 -13.37 4.67 8.53
N GLY A 61 -13.58 4.94 9.81
CA GLY A 61 -12.60 5.63 10.65
C GLY A 61 -11.25 4.93 10.65
N VAL A 62 -11.23 3.60 10.81
CA VAL A 62 -10.00 2.79 10.75
C VAL A 62 -9.38 2.81 9.37
N VAL A 63 -10.16 2.60 8.31
CA VAL A 63 -9.68 2.64 6.91
C VAL A 63 -9.05 4.00 6.58
N SER A 64 -9.68 5.10 6.99
CA SER A 64 -9.16 6.45 6.76
C SER A 64 -7.95 6.82 7.62
N PHE A 65 -7.74 6.12 8.74
CA PHE A 65 -6.68 6.42 9.70
C PHE A 65 -5.36 5.77 9.32
N TYR A 66 -5.38 4.50 8.90
CA TYR A 66 -4.17 3.79 8.50
C TYR A 66 -3.91 3.96 7.00
N ARG A 67 -2.76 4.55 6.68
CA ARG A 67 -2.32 4.79 5.30
C ARG A 67 -2.23 3.51 4.46
N ASP A 68 -1.94 2.37 5.09
CA ASP A 68 -1.78 1.09 4.42
C ASP A 68 -3.11 0.57 3.83
N PHE A 69 -4.25 1.07 4.32
CA PHE A 69 -5.57 0.76 3.76
C PHE A 69 -5.90 1.71 2.61
N ARG A 70 -5.85 1.18 1.40
CA ARG A 70 -6.17 1.92 0.17
C ARG A 70 -7.65 1.77 -0.17
N THR A 71 -8.27 2.85 -0.61
CA THR A 71 -9.66 2.85 -1.09
C THR A 71 -9.78 2.83 -2.61
N GLU A 72 -8.64 2.91 -3.31
CA GLU A 72 -8.54 2.89 -4.77
C GLU A 72 -7.57 1.77 -5.19
N PRO A 73 -7.76 1.19 -6.39
CA PRO A 73 -6.87 0.16 -6.90
C PRO A 73 -5.41 0.63 -6.90
N PRO A 74 -4.46 -0.21 -6.47
CA PRO A 74 -3.05 0.15 -6.51
C PRO A 74 -2.56 0.20 -7.95
N ALA A 75 -1.54 1.02 -8.20
CA ALA A 75 -0.79 0.98 -9.45
C ALA A 75 -0.09 -0.38 -9.62
N ALA A 76 0.17 -0.79 -10.86
CA ALA A 76 0.87 -2.04 -11.17
C ALA A 76 2.24 -2.14 -10.50
N HIS A 77 2.94 -1.01 -10.38
CA HIS A 77 4.24 -0.91 -9.72
C HIS A 77 4.30 0.27 -8.77
N THR A 78 5.06 0.12 -7.67
CA THR A 78 5.21 1.18 -6.66
C THR A 78 6.66 1.39 -6.27
N VAL A 79 7.10 2.65 -6.27
CA VAL A 79 8.36 3.09 -5.66
C VAL A 79 8.05 3.97 -4.45
N ALA A 80 8.32 3.49 -3.24
CA ALA A 80 8.18 4.31 -2.04
C ALA A 80 9.56 4.76 -1.54
N LEU A 81 9.82 6.06 -1.45
CA LEU A 81 11.13 6.58 -1.03
C LEU A 81 11.06 7.21 0.37
N CYS A 82 12.06 6.90 1.20
CA CYS A 82 12.18 7.43 2.56
C CYS A 82 12.48 8.93 2.54
N ARG A 83 11.61 9.70 3.18
CA ARG A 83 11.67 11.15 3.33
C ARG A 83 12.09 11.60 4.72
N GLY A 84 12.44 10.66 5.60
CA GLY A 84 12.98 10.95 6.94
C GLY A 84 14.36 11.62 6.88
N GLU A 85 14.72 12.37 7.92
CA GLU A 85 15.84 13.32 7.95
C GLU A 85 17.19 12.67 7.65
N ALA A 86 17.40 11.44 8.13
CA ALA A 86 18.63 10.69 7.85
C ALA A 86 18.80 10.38 6.34
N CYS A 87 17.72 10.08 5.64
CA CYS A 87 17.74 9.88 4.18
C CYS A 87 17.84 11.22 3.43
N GLN A 88 17.19 12.26 3.94
CA GLN A 88 17.31 13.62 3.39
C GLN A 88 18.76 14.12 3.41
N ALA A 89 19.49 13.89 4.51
CA ALA A 89 20.89 14.26 4.67
C ALA A 89 21.83 13.61 3.63
N VAL A 90 21.41 12.52 2.99
CA VAL A 90 22.16 11.81 1.95
C VAL A 90 21.49 11.89 0.56
N GLY A 91 20.62 12.89 0.36
CA GLY A 91 20.11 13.24 -0.98
C GLY A 91 18.77 12.62 -1.38
N ALA A 92 17.97 12.11 -0.43
CA ALA A 92 16.67 11.51 -0.76
C ALA A 92 15.68 12.47 -1.44
N GLN A 93 15.69 13.78 -1.12
CA GLN A 93 14.86 14.77 -1.81
C GLN A 93 15.11 14.75 -3.33
N ALA A 94 16.37 14.89 -3.73
CA ALA A 94 16.73 14.95 -5.14
C ALA A 94 16.40 13.65 -5.86
N LEU A 95 16.59 12.50 -5.20
CA LEU A 95 16.19 11.20 -5.72
C LEU A 95 14.67 11.11 -5.93
N TYR A 96 13.89 11.55 -4.95
CA TYR A 96 12.43 11.55 -5.03
C TYR A 96 11.92 12.42 -6.18
N ASP A 97 12.36 13.67 -6.26
CA ASP A 97 11.92 14.61 -7.30
C ASP A 97 12.27 14.08 -8.69
N ALA A 98 13.48 13.52 -8.84
CA ALA A 98 13.92 12.90 -10.09
C ALA A 98 13.11 11.66 -10.45
N THR A 99 12.66 10.87 -9.46
CA THR A 99 11.84 9.67 -9.64
C THR A 99 10.41 10.06 -10.03
N CYS A 100 9.79 11.01 -9.35
CA CYS A 100 8.47 11.54 -9.70
C CYS A 100 8.44 12.10 -11.12
N ALA A 101 9.44 12.91 -11.49
CA ALA A 101 9.53 13.50 -12.83
C ALA A 101 9.64 12.47 -13.96
N ARG A 102 10.11 11.24 -13.66
CA ARG A 102 10.33 10.18 -14.64
C ARG A 102 9.42 8.97 -14.46
N ALA A 103 8.42 9.02 -13.58
CA ALA A 103 7.60 7.86 -13.21
C ALA A 103 7.03 7.12 -14.44
N GLY A 104 6.45 7.87 -15.38
CA GLY A 104 5.92 7.31 -16.64
C GLY A 104 6.97 6.79 -17.63
N SER A 105 8.27 6.92 -17.34
CA SER A 105 9.35 6.30 -18.11
C SER A 105 9.91 5.04 -17.46
N LEU A 106 9.55 4.77 -16.20
CA LEU A 106 9.97 3.57 -15.46
C LEU A 106 9.16 2.33 -15.88
N GLY A 107 7.89 2.52 -16.25
CA GLY A 107 6.98 1.47 -16.67
C GLY A 107 5.57 2.02 -16.90
N ASP A 108 4.67 1.15 -17.34
CA ASP A 108 3.24 1.47 -17.37
C ASP A 108 2.66 1.37 -15.95
N ASP A 109 1.84 2.33 -15.57
CA ASP A 109 1.13 2.35 -14.28
C ASP A 109 2.07 2.25 -13.05
N VAL A 110 2.94 3.26 -12.91
CA VAL A 110 3.90 3.38 -11.79
C VAL A 110 3.45 4.49 -10.83
N GLU A 111 3.34 4.13 -9.55
CA GLU A 111 3.11 5.08 -8.47
C GLU A 111 4.41 5.38 -7.70
N VAL A 112 4.68 6.65 -7.45
CA VAL A 112 5.82 7.07 -6.61
C VAL A 112 5.29 7.66 -5.33
N GLU A 113 5.64 7.04 -4.21
CA GLU A 113 5.15 7.40 -2.90
C GLU A 113 6.25 7.97 -2.00
N GLU A 114 5.85 8.88 -1.11
CA GLU A 114 6.66 9.19 0.05
C GLU A 114 6.36 8.24 1.21
N VAL A 115 7.42 7.74 1.84
CA VAL A 115 7.35 7.04 3.12
C VAL A 115 8.31 7.69 4.09
N PHE A 116 8.09 7.50 5.39
CA PHE A 116 9.01 7.99 6.41
C PHE A 116 9.95 6.86 6.85
N CYS A 117 10.28 6.81 8.14
CA CYS A 117 11.32 5.93 8.65
C CYS A 117 11.08 4.46 8.28
N LEU A 118 12.01 3.89 7.49
CA LEU A 118 12.05 2.46 7.16
C LEU A 118 13.03 1.67 8.04
N GLY A 119 13.57 2.27 9.11
CA GLY A 119 14.55 1.64 9.99
C GLY A 119 15.91 1.30 9.34
N ASN A 120 16.16 1.78 8.12
CA ASN A 120 17.34 1.41 7.32
C ASN A 120 18.34 2.58 7.14
N CYS A 121 18.39 3.49 8.11
CA CYS A 121 19.10 4.77 8.01
C CYS A 121 20.60 4.64 7.66
N ALA A 122 21.26 3.58 8.15
CA ALA A 122 22.68 3.32 7.87
C ALA A 122 22.98 3.06 6.38
N LEU A 123 21.95 2.74 5.59
CA LEU A 123 22.01 2.49 4.16
C LEU A 123 21.13 3.50 3.40
N GLY A 124 21.02 4.75 3.85
CA GLY A 124 20.31 5.79 3.11
C GLY A 124 20.97 6.15 1.75
N PRO A 125 20.22 6.73 0.79
CA PRO A 125 18.76 6.82 0.73
C PRO A 125 18.12 5.42 0.68
N SER A 126 17.02 5.26 1.43
CA SER A 126 16.26 4.00 1.49
C SER A 126 14.89 4.15 0.85
N GLY A 127 14.31 3.03 0.44
CA GLY A 127 12.98 2.98 -0.16
C GLY A 127 12.54 1.55 -0.42
N THR A 128 11.28 1.36 -0.78
CA THR A 128 10.75 0.10 -1.27
C THR A 128 10.47 0.18 -2.77
N VAL A 129 10.71 -0.93 -3.46
CA VAL A 129 10.31 -1.13 -4.87
C VAL A 129 9.46 -2.40 -4.89
N ASP A 130 8.19 -2.27 -5.25
CA ASP A 130 7.17 -3.34 -5.16
C ASP A 130 7.19 -4.04 -3.78
N GLY A 131 7.19 -3.23 -2.71
CA GLY A 131 7.20 -3.68 -1.32
C GLY A 131 8.55 -4.22 -0.80
N ARG A 132 9.58 -4.34 -1.66
CA ARG A 132 10.90 -4.85 -1.26
C ARG A 132 11.82 -3.73 -0.81
N LEU A 133 12.36 -3.84 0.42
CA LEU A 133 13.24 -2.82 1.00
C LEU A 133 14.61 -2.78 0.32
N HIS A 134 15.05 -1.58 -0.03
CA HIS A 134 16.35 -1.28 -0.61
C HIS A 134 17.02 -0.10 0.11
N GLY A 135 18.34 -0.15 0.20
CA GLY A 135 19.18 0.94 0.69
C GLY A 135 20.26 1.31 -0.33
N ARG A 136 20.92 2.45 -0.15
CA ARG A 136 21.85 3.08 -1.11
C ARG A 136 21.19 3.22 -2.47
N LEU A 137 19.95 3.69 -2.47
CA LEU A 137 19.21 3.96 -3.70
C LEU A 137 19.81 5.19 -4.39
N SER A 138 19.89 5.09 -5.71
CA SER A 138 20.27 6.13 -6.66
C SER A 138 19.38 5.99 -7.89
N ALA A 139 19.40 6.98 -8.78
CA ALA A 139 18.71 6.90 -10.06
C ALA A 139 19.09 5.61 -10.84
N ASP A 140 20.38 5.37 -11.03
CA ASP A 140 20.88 4.18 -11.75
C ASP A 140 20.44 2.87 -11.09
N ARG A 141 20.36 2.84 -9.77
CA ARG A 141 19.93 1.65 -9.04
C ARG A 141 18.42 1.43 -9.18
N LEU A 142 17.62 2.49 -9.16
CA LEU A 142 16.20 2.40 -9.46
C LEU A 142 16.01 1.90 -10.89
N ASP A 143 16.67 2.49 -11.89
CA ASP A 143 16.57 2.06 -13.28
C ASP A 143 16.96 0.58 -13.47
N ALA A 144 17.91 0.08 -12.68
CA ALA A 144 18.28 -1.34 -12.67
C ALA A 144 17.20 -2.23 -12.03
N LEU A 145 16.53 -1.77 -10.98
CA LEU A 145 15.46 -2.50 -10.27
C LEU A 145 14.15 -2.50 -11.06
N THR A 146 13.88 -1.45 -11.85
CA THR A 146 12.64 -1.28 -12.61
C THR A 146 12.76 -1.71 -14.07
N ARG A 147 13.85 -2.37 -14.46
CA ARG A 147 14.13 -2.72 -15.87
C ARG A 147 13.04 -3.59 -16.50
N ASP A 148 12.43 -4.44 -15.68
CA ASP A 148 11.49 -5.47 -16.12
C ASP A 148 10.03 -5.00 -16.05
N TRP A 149 9.76 -3.72 -15.73
CA TRP A 149 8.41 -3.14 -15.66
C TRP A 149 7.79 -2.80 -17.04
N ARG A 150 8.35 -3.33 -18.13
CA ARG A 150 7.95 -3.05 -19.52
C ARG A 150 7.00 -4.10 -20.09
#